data_AF-A0A5C7H6K0-F1
#
_entry.id   AF-A0A5C7H6K0-F1
#
_cell.length_a   1.000
_cell.length_b   1.000
_cell.length_c   1.000
_cell.angle_alpha   90.00
_cell.angle_beta   90.00
_cell.angle_gamma   90.00
#
_symmetry.space_group_name_H-M   'P 1'
#
loop_
_entity.id
_entity.type
_entity.pdbx_description
1 polymer ?
#
loop_
_entity_poly.entity_id
_entity_poly.type
_entity_poly.pdbx_seq_one_letter_code
_entity_poly.pdbx_strand_id
1 'polypeptide(L)'
;MLSKWGCVSVSRTKDQQYYQEKSIAARQDVLVFFSPPWFTAFERSYFWVGGFKPTFVFKLLDDSSVEDLTEEQEREVQQIKSKTRREERKLDDTMARIQETLAISPPLLSLMRRFGDHSQLSELDSGETELLTAMLVALENADALRGKAARGLMEILSPIQTVKVLTAAAQLHLKVRRCGLQWDQRTATTTT
;
A
#
# COMPACT_ATOMS: atom_id res chain seq x y z
N MET A 1 -29.83 -0.48 -14.42
CA MET A 1 -28.48 -0.01 -14.85
C MET A 1 -27.93 1.13 -13.99
N LEU A 2 -28.74 2.04 -13.44
CA LEU A 2 -28.28 3.15 -12.58
C LEU A 2 -27.64 2.70 -11.23
N SER A 3 -28.04 1.55 -10.68
CA SER A 3 -27.49 0.98 -9.45
C SER A 3 -26.05 0.44 -9.58
N LYS A 4 -25.68 -0.07 -10.77
CA LYS A 4 -24.32 -0.57 -11.08
C LYS A 4 -23.29 0.56 -10.99
N TRP A 5 -23.67 1.76 -11.42
CA TRP A 5 -22.78 2.92 -11.43
C TRP A 5 -22.79 3.69 -10.12
N GLY A 6 -23.91 3.72 -9.38
CA GLY A 6 -24.02 4.47 -8.12
C GLY A 6 -23.14 3.96 -6.98
N CYS A 7 -23.09 2.64 -6.75
CA CYS A 7 -22.24 2.09 -5.67
C CYS A 7 -20.75 2.13 -6.05
N VAL A 8 -20.43 1.78 -7.30
CA VAL A 8 -19.05 1.81 -7.82
C VAL A 8 -18.52 3.25 -7.89
N SER A 9 -19.36 4.24 -8.22
CA SER A 9 -18.95 5.66 -8.24
C SER A 9 -18.70 6.21 -6.83
N VAL A 10 -19.53 5.86 -5.84
CA VAL A 10 -19.35 6.28 -4.44
C VAL A 10 -18.10 5.66 -3.82
N SER A 11 -17.79 4.39 -4.09
CA SER A 11 -16.54 3.78 -3.63
C SER A 11 -15.33 4.45 -4.30
N ARG A 12 -15.44 4.75 -5.60
CA ARG A 12 -14.39 5.41 -6.38
C ARG A 12 -14.05 6.82 -5.86
N THR A 13 -15.04 7.60 -5.45
CA THR A 13 -14.80 8.96 -4.91
C THR A 13 -14.15 8.92 -3.53
N LYS A 14 -14.55 7.98 -2.67
CA LYS A 14 -13.93 7.81 -1.35
C LYS A 14 -12.48 7.35 -1.43
N ASP A 15 -12.18 6.39 -2.30
CA ASP A 15 -10.79 5.92 -2.51
C ASP A 15 -9.91 7.06 -3.04
N GLN A 16 -10.42 7.88 -3.95
CA GLN A 16 -9.69 9.02 -4.50
C GLN A 16 -9.41 10.09 -3.43
N GLN A 17 -10.40 10.41 -2.59
CA GLN A 17 -10.22 11.32 -1.46
C GLN A 17 -9.16 10.80 -0.48
N TYR A 18 -9.20 9.52 -0.13
CA TYR A 18 -8.22 8.92 0.77
C TYR A 18 -6.78 9.08 0.25
N TYR A 19 -6.50 8.75 -1.01
CA TYR A 19 -5.15 8.88 -1.57
C TYR A 19 -4.72 10.34 -1.75
N GLN A 20 -5.67 11.26 -1.94
CA GLN A 20 -5.38 12.69 -1.98
C GLN A 20 -4.95 13.22 -0.61
N GLU A 21 -5.70 12.92 0.44
CA GLU A 21 -5.32 13.30 1.82
C GLU A 21 -4.01 12.64 2.24
N LYS A 22 -3.81 11.37 1.87
CA LYS A 22 -2.56 10.66 2.10
C LYS A 22 -1.36 11.35 1.42
N SER A 23 -1.51 11.80 0.18
CA SER A 23 -0.46 12.55 -0.54
C SER A 23 -0.15 13.88 0.15
N ILE A 24 -1.16 14.59 0.64
CA ILE A 24 -0.96 15.84 1.41
C ILE A 24 -0.16 15.56 2.68
N ALA A 25 -0.55 14.55 3.46
CA ALA A 25 0.16 14.15 4.67
C ALA A 25 1.60 13.68 4.37
N ALA A 26 1.80 12.92 3.29
CA ALA A 26 3.12 12.42 2.90
C ALA A 26 4.09 13.54 2.50
N ARG A 27 3.59 14.65 1.97
CA ARG A 27 4.41 15.83 1.66
C ARG A 27 4.88 16.58 2.91
N GLN A 28 4.16 16.44 4.03
CA GLN A 28 4.57 16.98 5.32
C GLN A 28 5.58 16.06 6.00
N ASP A 29 5.30 14.76 6.00
CA ASP A 29 6.15 13.74 6.60
C ASP A 29 5.98 12.43 5.81
N VAL A 30 6.92 12.16 4.90
CA VAL A 30 6.91 10.91 4.10
C VAL A 30 7.35 9.72 4.95
N LEU A 31 8.19 9.98 5.94
CA LEU A 31 8.83 9.00 6.78
C LEU A 31 7.77 8.18 7.52
N VAL A 32 6.74 8.81 8.09
CA VAL A 32 5.63 8.13 8.79
C VAL A 32 4.95 7.03 7.95
N PHE A 33 4.95 7.15 6.62
CA PHE A 33 4.37 6.16 5.72
C PHE A 33 5.29 4.97 5.44
N PHE A 34 6.58 5.04 5.75
CA PHE A 34 7.50 3.90 5.64
C PHE A 34 7.66 3.15 6.98
N SER A 35 7.37 3.80 8.10
CA SER A 35 7.30 3.17 9.43
C SER A 35 6.05 3.61 10.20
N PRO A 36 4.84 3.19 9.78
CA PRO A 36 3.60 3.66 10.38
C PRO A 36 3.48 3.22 11.84
N PRO A 37 3.41 4.12 12.84
CA PRO A 37 3.31 3.73 14.26
C PRO A 37 1.99 3.00 14.58
N TRP A 38 0.97 3.15 13.73
CA TRP A 38 -0.32 2.48 13.90
C TRP A 38 -0.35 1.02 13.42
N PHE A 39 0.73 0.46 12.87
CA PHE A 39 0.80 -0.94 12.43
C PHE A 39 1.43 -1.87 13.47
N THR A 40 0.81 -3.04 13.64
CA THR A 40 1.37 -4.17 14.41
C THR A 40 2.59 -4.76 13.69
N ALA A 41 3.42 -5.53 14.41
CA ALA A 41 4.57 -6.19 13.79
C ALA A 41 4.15 -7.13 12.63
N PHE A 42 3.00 -7.80 12.79
CA PHE A 42 2.45 -8.68 11.77
C PHE A 42 2.02 -7.91 10.51
N GLU A 43 1.35 -6.76 10.66
CA GLU A 43 0.94 -5.92 9.52
C GLU A 43 2.14 -5.37 8.75
N ARG A 44 3.24 -5.06 9.44
CA ARG A 44 4.49 -4.62 8.80
C ARG A 44 5.09 -5.68 7.89
N SER A 45 4.85 -6.98 8.13
CA SER A 45 5.42 -8.05 7.30
C SER A 45 4.81 -8.12 5.88
N TYR A 46 3.58 -7.63 5.71
CA TYR A 46 2.91 -7.51 4.41
C TYR A 46 3.02 -6.10 3.82
N PHE A 47 3.79 -5.23 4.48
CA PHE A 47 3.94 -3.85 4.07
C PHE A 47 4.93 -3.75 2.91
N TRP A 48 4.47 -3.07 1.86
CA TRP A 48 5.27 -2.59 0.75
C TRP A 48 5.24 -1.06 0.78
N VAL A 49 5.86 -0.40 -0.22
CA VAL A 49 6.00 1.06 -0.35
C VAL A 49 4.74 1.84 0.09
N GLY A 50 4.67 2.22 1.37
CA GLY A 50 3.53 2.88 2.02
C GLY A 50 2.18 2.16 2.02
N GLY A 51 2.12 0.83 1.88
CA GLY A 51 0.86 0.07 1.87
C GLY A 51 1.01 -1.35 1.29
N PHE A 52 -0.08 -2.00 0.89
CA PHE A 52 -0.02 -3.36 0.31
C PHE A 52 0.60 -3.38 -1.10
N LYS A 53 1.15 -4.52 -1.54
CA LYS A 53 1.65 -4.68 -2.91
C LYS A 53 0.48 -4.86 -3.89
N PRO A 54 0.33 -4.05 -4.95
CA PRO A 54 -0.84 -4.08 -5.85
C PRO A 54 -1.23 -5.47 -6.40
N THR A 55 -0.25 -6.33 -6.70
CA THR A 55 -0.47 -7.68 -7.21
C THR A 55 -1.21 -8.59 -6.25
N PHE A 56 -1.21 -8.24 -4.96
CA PHE A 56 -1.94 -8.94 -3.92
C PHE A 56 -3.45 -8.93 -4.15
N VAL A 57 -4.00 -7.89 -4.80
CA VAL A 57 -5.44 -7.82 -5.13
C VAL A 57 -5.83 -8.93 -6.11
N PHE A 58 -4.97 -9.29 -7.06
CA PHE A 58 -5.26 -10.40 -7.98
C PHE A 58 -5.15 -11.75 -7.27
N LYS A 59 -4.22 -11.90 -6.31
CA LYS A 59 -4.18 -13.11 -5.48
C LYS A 59 -5.46 -13.25 -4.68
N LEU A 60 -5.98 -12.16 -4.14
CA LEU A 60 -7.24 -12.16 -3.42
C LEU A 60 -8.43 -12.51 -4.33
N LEU A 61 -8.42 -12.07 -5.59
CA LEU A 61 -9.40 -12.51 -6.58
C LEU A 61 -9.32 -14.04 -6.78
N ASP A 62 -8.11 -14.56 -7.03
CA ASP A 62 -7.85 -15.99 -7.22
C ASP A 62 -8.31 -16.82 -5.99
N ASP A 63 -8.13 -16.29 -4.78
CA ASP A 63 -8.50 -16.93 -3.51
C ASP A 63 -9.96 -16.66 -3.07
N SER A 64 -10.69 -15.77 -3.76
CA SER A 64 -12.06 -15.39 -3.41
C SER A 64 -13.08 -16.39 -3.97
N SER A 65 -14.31 -16.38 -3.42
CA SER A 65 -15.44 -17.17 -3.94
C SER A 65 -16.03 -16.66 -5.27
N VAL A 66 -15.19 -16.00 -6.08
CA VAL A 66 -15.53 -15.57 -7.44
C VAL A 66 -15.22 -16.74 -8.37
N GLU A 67 -16.08 -17.75 -8.36
CA GLU A 67 -15.99 -18.92 -9.23
C GLU A 67 -16.58 -18.66 -10.63
N ASP A 68 -17.17 -17.47 -10.84
CA ASP A 68 -17.98 -17.11 -12.00
C ASP A 68 -17.26 -16.17 -13.00
N LEU A 69 -15.92 -16.20 -13.06
CA LEU A 69 -15.18 -15.42 -14.07
C LEU A 69 -15.36 -16.03 -15.46
N THR A 70 -15.60 -15.18 -16.46
CA THR A 70 -15.57 -15.62 -17.86
C THR A 70 -14.13 -15.70 -18.37
N GLU A 71 -13.88 -16.51 -19.40
CA GLU A 71 -12.55 -16.62 -20.02
C GLU A 71 -12.00 -15.27 -20.48
N GLU A 72 -12.89 -14.38 -20.96
CA GLU A 72 -12.50 -13.02 -21.33
C GLU A 72 -12.08 -12.19 -20.11
N GLN A 73 -12.85 -12.24 -19.01
CA GLN A 73 -12.49 -11.56 -17.77
C GLN A 73 -11.15 -12.06 -17.23
N GLU A 74 -10.91 -13.39 -17.24
CA GLU A 74 -9.65 -13.97 -16.82
C GLU A 74 -8.48 -13.45 -17.67
N ARG A 75 -8.65 -13.42 -18.99
CA ARG A 75 -7.63 -12.91 -19.92
C ARG A 75 -7.30 -11.45 -19.65
N GLU A 76 -8.32 -10.60 -19.48
CA GLU A 76 -8.13 -9.18 -19.15
C GLU A 76 -7.46 -9.00 -17.79
N VAL A 77 -7.87 -9.77 -16.77
CA VAL A 77 -7.25 -9.77 -15.45
C VAL A 77 -5.77 -10.14 -15.53
N GLN A 78 -5.39 -11.19 -16.27
CA GLN A 78 -3.98 -11.56 -16.45
C GLN A 78 -3.19 -10.45 -17.17
N GLN A 79 -3.81 -9.74 -18.12
CA GLN A 79 -3.18 -8.61 -18.78
C GLN A 79 -2.91 -7.46 -17.81
N ILE A 80 -3.86 -7.11 -16.94
CA ILE A 80 -3.66 -6.07 -15.92
C ILE A 80 -2.64 -6.53 -14.88
N LYS A 81 -2.72 -7.78 -14.40
CA LYS A 81 -1.80 -8.39 -13.43
C LYS A 81 -0.34 -8.32 -13.93
N SER A 82 -0.10 -8.70 -15.19
CA SER A 82 1.24 -8.67 -15.79
C SER A 82 1.80 -7.25 -15.95
N LYS A 83 0.98 -6.29 -16.40
CA LYS A 83 1.33 -4.86 -16.47
C LYS A 83 1.68 -4.31 -15.09
N THR A 84 0.83 -4.56 -14.09
CA THR A 84 1.04 -4.14 -12.70
C THR A 84 2.34 -4.71 -12.15
N ARG A 85 2.60 -6.01 -12.32
CA ARG A 85 3.84 -6.66 -11.87
C ARG A 85 5.10 -6.05 -12.49
N ARG A 86 5.02 -5.56 -13.74
CA ARG A 86 6.15 -4.87 -14.38
C ARG A 86 6.45 -3.52 -13.72
N GLU A 87 5.42 -2.74 -13.41
CA GLU A 87 5.60 -1.45 -12.73
C GLU A 87 6.04 -1.64 -11.26
N GLU A 88 5.53 -2.69 -10.59
CA GLU A 88 6.02 -3.05 -9.25
C GLU A 88 7.52 -3.32 -9.22
N ARG A 89 8.04 -4.06 -10.21
CA ARG A 89 9.49 -4.32 -10.30
C ARG A 89 10.32 -3.04 -10.41
N LYS A 90 9.86 -2.07 -11.20
CA LYS A 90 10.55 -0.77 -11.31
C LYS A 90 10.56 -0.02 -9.97
N LEU A 91 9.47 -0.10 -9.21
CA LEU A 91 9.38 0.49 -7.88
C LEU A 91 10.25 -0.27 -6.87
N ASP A 92 10.30 -1.60 -6.94
CA ASP A 92 11.20 -2.42 -6.13
C ASP A 92 12.67 -2.04 -6.40
N ASP A 93 13.07 -1.89 -7.66
CA ASP A 93 14.43 -1.45 -8.04
C ASP A 93 14.73 -0.03 -7.53
N THR A 94 13.75 0.86 -7.54
CA THR A 94 13.89 2.23 -7.02
C THR A 94 14.06 2.20 -5.51
N MET A 95 13.26 1.37 -4.81
CA MET A 95 13.36 1.21 -3.37
C MET A 95 14.69 0.58 -2.95
N ALA A 96 15.21 -0.37 -3.73
CA ALA A 96 16.53 -0.95 -3.50
C ALA A 96 17.64 0.11 -3.56
N ARG A 97 17.59 1.03 -4.53
CA ARG A 97 18.53 2.17 -4.61
C ARG A 97 18.41 3.10 -3.41
N ILE A 98 17.19 3.45 -3.00
CA ILE A 98 16.93 4.28 -1.81
C ILE A 98 17.51 3.60 -0.55
N GLN A 99 17.35 2.28 -0.42
CA GLN A 99 17.90 1.50 0.69
C GLN A 99 19.44 1.44 0.66
N GLU A 100 20.05 1.33 -0.51
CA GLU A 100 21.50 1.40 -0.67
C GLU A 100 22.06 2.75 -0.21
N THR A 101 21.43 3.86 -0.60
CA THR A 101 21.80 5.21 -0.14
C THR A 101 21.69 5.34 1.38
N LEU A 102 20.63 4.77 2.00
CA LEU A 102 20.46 4.73 3.46
C LEU A 102 21.55 3.92 4.16
N ALA A 103 21.98 2.80 3.58
CA ALA A 103 23.01 1.94 4.17
C ALA A 103 24.40 2.59 4.14
N ILE A 104 24.69 3.39 3.11
CA ILE A 104 25.99 4.04 2.91
C ILE A 104 26.15 5.31 3.76
N SER A 105 25.05 5.95 4.19
CA SER A 105 25.08 7.22 4.95
C SER A 105 24.53 7.06 6.38
N PRO A 106 25.40 6.90 7.41
CA PRO A 106 25.01 6.76 8.81
C PRO A 106 24.17 7.91 9.42
N PRO A 107 24.38 9.20 9.05
CA PRO A 107 23.50 10.29 9.50
C PRO A 107 22.03 10.10 9.06
N LEU A 108 21.81 9.53 7.88
CA LEU A 108 20.48 9.27 7.30
C LEU A 108 19.71 8.17 8.06
N LEU A 109 20.41 7.13 8.53
CA LEU A 109 19.86 6.12 9.44
C LEU A 109 19.45 6.73 10.79
N SER A 110 20.17 7.77 11.23
CA SER A 110 19.83 8.51 12.44
C SER A 110 18.54 9.32 12.27
N LEU A 111 18.26 9.85 11.07
CA LEU A 111 16.98 10.47 10.72
C LEU A 111 15.82 9.47 10.86
N MET A 112 15.99 8.24 10.36
CA MET A 112 14.99 7.17 10.53
C MET A 112 14.80 6.74 11.99
N ARG A 113 15.83 6.89 12.84
CA ARG A 113 15.75 6.60 14.28
C ARG A 113 15.14 7.75 15.09
N ARG A 114 15.28 8.99 14.61
CA ARG A 114 14.67 10.22 15.16
C ARG A 114 13.17 10.35 14.87
N PHE A 115 12.59 9.39 14.15
CA PHE A 115 11.13 9.25 14.01
C PHE A 115 10.44 9.40 15.37
N GLY A 116 9.66 10.45 15.52
CA GLY A 116 8.94 10.81 16.75
C GLY A 116 9.32 12.17 17.31
N ASP A 117 10.45 12.76 16.90
CA ASP A 117 10.84 14.13 17.27
C ASP A 117 10.71 15.07 16.06
N HIS A 118 9.48 15.58 15.85
CA HIS A 118 9.13 16.48 14.75
C HIS A 118 9.85 17.84 14.78
N SER A 119 10.62 18.14 15.84
CA SER A 119 11.29 19.42 16.01
C SER A 119 12.56 19.60 15.16
N GLN A 120 13.12 18.53 14.58
CA GLN A 120 14.44 18.54 13.92
C GLN A 120 14.41 18.42 12.39
N LEU A 121 13.23 18.35 11.76
CA LEU A 121 13.10 18.33 10.29
C LEU A 121 13.49 19.67 9.63
N SER A 122 13.73 20.74 10.42
CA SER A 122 14.13 22.05 9.92
C SER A 122 15.63 22.19 9.64
N GLU A 123 16.46 21.23 10.05
CA GLU A 123 17.93 21.24 9.90
C GLU A 123 18.42 20.09 9.00
N LEU A 124 17.66 19.75 7.96
CA LEU A 124 18.07 18.71 7.01
C LEU A 124 19.13 19.23 6.05
N ASP A 125 20.16 18.42 5.79
CA ASP A 125 21.11 18.73 4.74
C ASP A 125 20.50 18.49 3.33
N SER A 126 21.24 18.87 2.29
CA SER A 126 20.78 18.73 0.90
C SER A 126 20.58 17.26 0.49
N GLY A 127 21.36 16.32 1.02
CA GLY A 127 21.27 14.90 0.71
C GLY A 127 20.08 14.22 1.39
N GLU A 128 19.78 14.62 2.63
CA GLU A 128 18.56 14.22 3.35
C GLU A 128 17.30 14.66 2.60
N THR A 129 17.29 15.89 2.11
CA THR A 129 16.17 16.43 1.34
C THR A 129 15.94 15.67 0.02
N GLU A 130 17.02 15.31 -0.69
CA GLU A 130 16.94 14.53 -1.92
C GLU A 130 16.38 13.12 -1.67
N LEU A 131 16.82 12.46 -0.59
CA LEU A 131 16.30 11.14 -0.24
C LEU A 131 14.80 11.18 0.12
N LEU A 132 14.38 12.13 0.96
CA LEU A 132 12.97 12.27 1.33
C LEU A 132 12.11 12.53 0.10
N THR A 133 12.62 13.32 -0.85
CA THR A 133 11.97 13.55 -2.14
C THR A 133 11.85 12.25 -2.95
N ALA A 134 12.91 11.45 -3.03
CA ALA A 134 12.89 10.16 -3.72
C ALA A 134 11.90 9.17 -3.08
N MET A 135 11.83 9.13 -1.74
CA MET A 135 10.87 8.33 -1.00
C MET A 135 9.42 8.79 -1.26
N LEU A 136 9.19 10.10 -1.32
CA LEU A 136 7.87 10.66 -1.62
C LEU A 136 7.42 10.29 -3.03
N VAL A 137 8.30 10.44 -4.03
CA VAL A 137 8.01 10.04 -5.41
C VAL A 137 7.73 8.55 -5.51
N ALA A 138 8.49 7.71 -4.81
CA ALA A 138 8.24 6.27 -4.77
C ALA A 138 6.87 5.94 -4.16
N LEU A 139 6.50 6.63 -3.07
CA LEU A 139 5.21 6.48 -2.41
C LEU A 139 4.04 6.90 -3.31
N GLU A 140 4.10 8.08 -3.93
CA GLU A 140 3.07 8.57 -4.84
C GLU A 140 2.88 7.63 -6.04
N ASN A 141 3.97 7.13 -6.61
CA ASN A 141 3.93 6.14 -7.69
C ASN A 141 3.33 4.80 -7.25
N ALA A 142 3.64 4.34 -6.04
CA ALA A 142 3.06 3.11 -5.49
C ALA A 142 1.54 3.25 -5.26
N ASP A 143 1.09 4.40 -4.73
CA ASP A 143 -0.33 4.70 -4.54
C ASP A 143 -1.08 4.84 -5.87
N ALA A 144 -0.47 5.49 -6.86
CA ALA A 144 -1.01 5.56 -8.22
C ALA A 144 -1.17 4.16 -8.84
N LEU A 145 -0.19 3.28 -8.62
CA LEU A 145 -0.23 1.90 -9.11
C LEU A 145 -1.32 1.08 -8.42
N ARG A 146 -1.50 1.22 -7.09
CA ARG A 146 -2.63 0.61 -6.36
C ARG A 146 -3.97 1.05 -6.94
N GLY A 147 -4.14 2.37 -7.13
CA GLY A 147 -5.35 2.93 -7.71
C GLY A 147 -5.61 2.43 -9.13
N LYS A 148 -4.56 2.31 -9.96
CA LYS A 148 -4.67 1.79 -11.32
C LYS A 148 -5.06 0.31 -11.35
N ALA A 149 -4.45 -0.52 -10.50
CA ALA A 149 -4.77 -1.94 -10.40
C ALA A 149 -6.20 -2.16 -9.91
N ALA A 150 -6.62 -1.45 -8.87
CA ALA A 150 -7.99 -1.54 -8.34
C ALA A 150 -9.03 -1.08 -9.36
N ARG A 151 -8.81 0.07 -10.02
CA ARG A 151 -9.73 0.57 -11.07
C ARG A 151 -9.82 -0.40 -12.25
N GLY A 152 -8.68 -0.88 -12.74
CA GLY A 152 -8.66 -1.84 -13.83
C GLY A 152 -9.43 -3.12 -13.50
N LEU A 153 -9.31 -3.63 -12.26
CA LEU A 153 -10.07 -4.79 -11.84
C LEU A 153 -11.58 -4.51 -11.75
N MET A 154 -11.98 -3.37 -11.17
CA MET A 154 -13.38 -2.97 -11.05
C MET A 154 -14.07 -2.70 -12.40
N GLU A 155 -13.30 -2.37 -13.44
CA GLU A 155 -13.81 -2.18 -14.80
C GLU A 155 -14.12 -3.53 -15.50
N ILE A 156 -13.39 -4.59 -15.15
CA ILE A 156 -13.57 -5.95 -15.69
C ILE A 156 -14.68 -6.70 -14.95
N LEU A 157 -14.70 -6.61 -13.62
CA LEU A 157 -15.59 -7.41 -12.78
C LEU A 157 -17.04 -6.90 -12.80
N SER A 158 -17.97 -7.84 -12.66
CA SER A 158 -19.36 -7.49 -12.38
C SER A 158 -19.49 -6.90 -10.96
N PRO A 159 -20.55 -6.13 -10.65
CA PRO A 159 -20.72 -5.55 -9.32
C PRO A 159 -20.72 -6.59 -8.19
N ILE A 160 -21.31 -7.76 -8.44
CA ILE A 160 -21.38 -8.84 -7.45
C ILE A 160 -19.98 -9.43 -7.22
N GLN A 161 -19.22 -9.66 -8.30
CA GLN A 161 -17.83 -10.13 -8.22
C GLN A 161 -16.95 -9.12 -7.46
N THR A 162 -17.06 -7.82 -7.78
CA THR A 162 -16.36 -6.75 -7.08
C THR A 162 -16.68 -6.74 -5.58
N VAL A 163 -17.96 -6.88 -5.21
CA VAL A 163 -18.35 -6.95 -3.78
C VAL A 163 -17.75 -8.18 -3.10
N LYS A 164 -17.70 -9.35 -3.76
CA LYS A 164 -17.05 -10.55 -3.20
C LYS A 164 -15.56 -10.28 -2.92
N VAL A 165 -14.84 -9.69 -3.87
CA VAL A 165 -13.40 -9.35 -3.71
C VAL A 165 -13.20 -8.33 -2.59
N LEU A 166 -13.98 -7.25 -2.55
CA LEU A 166 -13.89 -6.23 -1.50
C LEU A 166 -14.22 -6.82 -0.12
N THR A 167 -15.17 -7.74 -0.04
CA THR A 167 -15.52 -8.44 1.19
C THR A 167 -14.36 -9.33 1.65
N ALA A 168 -13.75 -10.09 0.74
CA ALA A 168 -12.57 -10.89 1.04
C ALA A 168 -11.40 -10.01 1.52
N ALA A 169 -11.20 -8.83 0.91
CA ALA A 169 -10.16 -7.88 1.30
C ALA A 169 -10.37 -7.37 2.72
N ALA A 170 -11.60 -6.95 3.03
CA ALA A 170 -11.97 -6.47 4.36
C ALA A 170 -11.81 -7.57 5.42
N GLN A 171 -12.27 -8.79 5.13
CA GLN A 171 -12.11 -9.92 6.05
C GLN A 171 -10.65 -10.24 6.33
N LEU A 172 -9.81 -10.24 5.28
CA LEU A 172 -8.38 -10.45 5.44
C LEU A 172 -7.75 -9.35 6.29
N HIS A 173 -8.05 -8.08 6.00
CA HIS A 173 -7.52 -6.95 6.75
C HIS A 173 -7.87 -7.05 8.25
N LEU A 174 -9.12 -7.37 8.58
CA LEU A 174 -9.57 -7.57 9.95
C LEU A 174 -8.87 -8.75 10.63
N LYS A 175 -8.63 -9.86 9.91
CA LYS A 175 -7.90 -11.02 10.43
C LYS A 175 -6.45 -10.68 10.72
N VAL A 176 -5.75 -10.04 9.76
CA VAL A 176 -4.36 -9.60 9.92
C VAL A 176 -4.23 -8.67 11.13
N ARG A 177 -5.11 -7.67 11.25
CA ARG A 177 -5.12 -6.75 12.39
C ARG A 177 -5.31 -7.48 13.72
N ARG A 178 -6.30 -8.36 13.80
CA ARG A 178 -6.59 -9.13 15.02
C ARG A 178 -5.40 -10.00 15.43
N CYS A 179 -4.83 -10.75 14.48
CA CYS A 179 -3.68 -11.60 14.74
C CYS A 179 -2.47 -10.79 15.20
N GLY A 180 -2.21 -9.64 14.56
CA GLY A 180 -1.13 -8.74 14.94
C GLY A 180 -1.27 -8.22 16.37
N LEU A 181 -2.45 -7.73 16.74
CA LEU A 181 -2.71 -7.24 18.10
C LEU A 181 -2.54 -8.35 19.16
N GLN A 182 -3.01 -9.56 18.86
CA GLN A 182 -2.83 -10.71 19.76
C GLN A 182 -1.36 -11.11 19.91
N TRP A 183 -0.60 -11.05 18.82
CA TRP A 183 0.84 -11.35 18.84
C TRP A 183 1.59 -10.33 19.69
N ASP A 184 1.38 -9.05 19.44
CA ASP A 184 2.07 -7.96 20.13
C ASP A 184 1.79 -7.99 21.65
N GLN A 185 0.56 -8.32 22.04
CA GLN A 185 0.18 -8.52 23.46
C GLN A 185 0.95 -9.67 24.11
N ARG A 186 1.07 -10.82 23.44
CA ARG A 186 1.81 -11.98 23.98
C ARG A 186 3.30 -11.70 24.15
N THR A 187 3.89 -10.95 23.21
CA THR A 187 5.30 -10.56 23.30
C THR A 187 5.56 -9.55 24.42
N ALA A 188 4.62 -8.65 24.69
CA ALA A 188 4.72 -7.71 25.80
C ALA A 188 4.70 -8.42 27.17
N THR A 189 3.84 -9.42 27.36
CA THR A 189 3.73 -10.16 28.62
C THR A 189 4.90 -11.12 28.89
N THR A 190 5.67 -11.50 27.87
CA THR A 190 6.82 -12.42 28.02
C THR A 190 8.12 -11.69 28.36
N THR A 191 8.17 -10.38 28.13
CA THR A 191 9.36 -9.54 28.34
C THR A 191 9.35 -8.83 29.70
N THR A 192 8.32 -9.07 30.53
CA THR A 192 8.18 -8.54 31.90
C THR A 192 8.42 -9.66 32.90
#